data_AF-A0A8S2QJ94-F1
#
_entry.id   AF-A0A8S2QJ94-F1
#
_cell.length_a   1.000
_cell.length_b   1.000
_cell.length_c   1.000
_cell.angle_alpha   90.00
_cell.angle_beta   90.00
_cell.angle_gamma   90.00
#
_symmetry.space_group_name_H-M   'P 1'
#
loop_
_entity.id
_entity.type
_entity.pdbx_description
1 polymer ?
#
loop_
_entity_poly.entity_id
_entity_poly.type
_entity_poly.pdbx_seq_one_letter_code
_entity_poly.pdbx_strand_id
1 'polypeptide(L)'
;MEKILILISIFYCINAKLSTNSTCNNCIGKIHSKQDLQLARQIPIIDKSHSCPNHRYTFFIIVKSGSFEKRNFTRSTWAKEIIEHFNIPILYAIGYPKDSDLQKDIIAEDLKYHDLLQFNILESYYNLTLKTTSVLLWYDRYCSKNSEYLLYVDDDVLIHVDKLIMYMYRTVNNDSIQGWFEKSGHIQRKGMGGVSVDDFPIDIVPDYLWGAAVVYPSHIISNRLISAIFNSTVPIFFRDDVFINGFMAQQAGIKREQMEGILCFDPTEDDLDSNMIVIDFKNEEARENTWNCYKNGVKCNKNLPLLLFKIFSGIFLSMVLICYCAKYRFNVNDE
;
A
#
# COMPACT_ATOMS: atom_id res chain seq x y z
N MET A 1 28.76 55.74 -27.24
CA MET A 1 27.59 54.87 -27.08
C MET A 1 27.93 53.48 -26.53
N GLU A 2 29.01 53.31 -25.75
CA GLU A 2 29.37 52.01 -25.14
C GLU A 2 29.40 52.01 -23.60
N LYS A 3 29.12 53.16 -22.97
CA LYS A 3 29.05 53.26 -21.49
C LYS A 3 27.62 53.31 -20.92
N ILE A 4 26.59 53.27 -21.78
CA ILE A 4 25.17 53.27 -21.37
C ILE A 4 24.58 51.86 -21.36
N LEU A 5 25.14 50.89 -22.09
CA LEU A 5 24.65 49.51 -22.09
C LEU A 5 25.07 48.68 -20.86
N ILE A 6 26.16 49.02 -20.17
CA ILE A 6 26.63 48.24 -19.00
C ILE A 6 25.79 48.52 -17.74
N LEU A 7 25.15 49.69 -17.64
CA LEU A 7 24.25 50.02 -16.53
C LEU A 7 22.87 49.35 -16.65
N ILE A 8 22.41 49.06 -17.88
CA ILE A 8 21.13 48.37 -18.12
C ILE A 8 21.25 46.87 -17.80
N SER A 9 22.43 46.27 -18.00
CA SER A 9 22.71 44.87 -17.63
C SER A 9 22.78 44.66 -16.11
N ILE A 10 23.25 45.65 -15.36
CA ILE A 10 23.32 45.58 -13.89
C ILE A 10 21.93 45.87 -13.28
N PHE A 11 21.11 46.70 -13.91
CA PHE A 11 19.73 46.92 -13.46
C PHE A 11 18.82 45.70 -13.68
N TYR A 12 19.06 44.90 -14.73
CA TYR A 12 18.37 43.63 -14.95
C TYR A 12 18.85 42.49 -14.03
N CYS A 13 20.10 42.54 -13.54
CA CYS A 13 20.59 41.57 -12.55
C CYS A 13 20.25 41.93 -11.09
N ILE A 14 19.75 43.14 -10.81
CA ILE A 14 19.33 43.54 -9.45
C ILE A 14 17.81 43.44 -9.27
N ASN A 15 17.02 43.37 -10.35
CA ASN A 15 15.57 43.07 -10.28
C ASN A 15 15.23 41.56 -10.39
N ALA A 16 16.24 40.68 -10.41
CA ALA A 16 16.06 39.23 -10.26
C ALA A 16 16.21 38.76 -8.79
N LYS A 17 15.87 39.64 -7.83
CA LYS A 17 15.65 39.24 -6.45
C LYS A 17 14.20 39.54 -6.09
N LEU A 18 13.51 38.45 -5.73
CA LEU A 18 12.23 38.43 -5.00
C LEU A 18 10.97 38.56 -5.87
N SER A 19 10.82 37.65 -6.85
CA SER A 19 9.51 37.01 -7.00
C SER A 19 9.36 36.02 -5.82
N THR A 20 9.09 36.54 -4.64
CA THR A 20 8.62 35.76 -3.49
C THR A 20 7.19 35.31 -3.76
N ASN A 21 7.04 34.27 -4.56
CA ASN A 21 5.86 33.41 -4.54
C ASN A 21 6.26 31.99 -4.06
N SER A 22 7.33 31.88 -3.27
CA SER A 22 7.73 30.63 -2.61
C SER A 22 7.01 30.36 -1.29
N THR A 23 5.88 31.02 -1.05
CA THR A 23 5.10 30.80 0.18
C THR A 23 4.13 29.65 -0.03
N CYS A 24 4.63 28.42 0.09
CA CYS A 24 3.74 27.34 0.42
C CYS A 24 3.34 27.47 1.89
N ASN A 25 2.20 28.10 2.13
CA ASN A 25 1.74 28.47 3.47
C ASN A 25 1.56 27.28 4.44
N ASN A 26 1.53 26.02 3.95
CA ASN A 26 1.40 24.78 4.74
C ASN A 26 1.86 23.53 3.94
N CYS A 27 3.01 23.56 3.24
CA CYS A 27 3.54 22.35 2.58
C CYS A 27 4.14 21.41 3.61
N ILE A 28 3.60 20.21 3.73
CA ILE A 28 4.11 19.16 4.63
C ILE A 28 4.77 18.02 3.82
N GLY A 29 4.70 18.07 2.48
CA GLY A 29 5.38 17.13 1.61
C GLY A 29 6.90 17.17 1.80
N LYS A 30 7.54 16.02 1.57
CA LYS A 30 8.99 15.85 1.78
C LYS A 30 9.69 15.51 0.46
N ILE A 31 10.82 16.15 0.21
CA ILE A 31 11.77 15.76 -0.83
C ILE A 31 12.99 15.19 -0.13
N HIS A 32 13.36 13.96 -0.47
CA HIS A 32 14.48 13.25 0.13
C HIS A 32 15.78 13.58 -0.58
N SER A 33 16.87 13.59 0.18
CA SER A 33 18.22 13.66 -0.35
C SER A 33 18.68 12.31 -0.91
N LYS A 34 19.76 12.31 -1.70
CA LYS A 34 20.40 11.06 -2.12
C LYS A 34 20.94 10.25 -0.94
N GLN A 35 21.34 10.92 0.14
CA GLN A 35 21.79 10.31 1.39
C GLN A 35 20.64 9.57 2.08
N ASP A 36 19.45 10.17 2.14
CA ASP A 36 18.25 9.49 2.65
C ASP A 36 17.93 8.22 1.86
N LEU A 37 18.04 8.28 0.52
CA LEU A 37 17.82 7.12 -0.34
C LEU A 37 18.82 5.98 -0.09
N GLN A 38 20.05 6.28 0.36
CA GLN A 38 21.00 5.24 0.73
C GLN A 38 20.57 4.45 1.98
N LEU A 39 19.71 5.02 2.84
CA LEU A 39 19.14 4.28 3.98
C LEU A 39 18.35 3.06 3.51
N ALA A 40 17.75 3.10 2.32
CA ALA A 40 17.00 1.98 1.77
C ALA A 40 17.85 0.74 1.46
N ARG A 41 19.18 0.88 1.40
CA ARG A 41 20.11 -0.25 1.18
C ARG A 41 20.47 -1.00 2.45
N GLN A 42 20.08 -0.48 3.62
CA GLN A 42 20.37 -1.12 4.89
C GLN A 42 19.66 -2.47 5.01
N ILE A 43 20.27 -3.40 5.74
CA ILE A 43 19.66 -4.68 6.06
C ILE A 43 18.45 -4.41 6.97
N PRO A 44 17.32 -5.13 6.79
CA PRO A 44 16.18 -5.02 7.71
C PRO A 44 16.57 -5.29 9.16
N ILE A 45 15.91 -4.62 10.09
CA ILE A 45 16.00 -4.87 11.54
C ILE A 45 15.39 -6.24 11.86
N ILE A 46 14.23 -6.52 11.27
CA ILE A 46 13.59 -7.83 11.28
C ILE A 46 13.63 -8.33 9.84
N ASP A 47 14.48 -9.32 9.58
CA ASP A 47 14.65 -9.93 8.25
C ASP A 47 13.88 -11.25 8.15
N LYS A 48 13.22 -11.43 7.00
CA LYS A 48 12.40 -12.59 6.65
C LYS A 48 12.88 -13.26 5.37
N SER A 49 14.17 -13.14 5.05
CA SER A 49 14.76 -13.73 3.84
C SER A 49 14.50 -15.24 3.70
N HIS A 50 14.33 -15.95 4.82
CA HIS A 50 13.95 -17.36 4.87
C HIS A 50 12.49 -17.65 4.46
N SER A 51 11.62 -16.63 4.41
CA SER A 51 10.22 -16.76 3.98
C SER A 51 10.08 -16.85 2.46
N CYS A 52 11.13 -16.55 1.68
CA CYS A 52 11.14 -16.77 0.24
C CYS A 52 11.25 -18.28 -0.07
N PRO A 53 10.27 -18.92 -0.72
CA PRO A 53 10.39 -20.33 -1.09
C PRO A 53 11.59 -20.64 -1.99
N ASN A 54 12.18 -21.83 -1.77
CA ASN A 54 13.31 -22.33 -2.56
C ASN A 54 12.89 -22.97 -3.91
N HIS A 55 11.59 -23.13 -4.15
CA HIS A 55 11.01 -23.58 -5.42
C HIS A 55 10.39 -22.39 -6.15
N ARG A 56 10.04 -22.52 -7.43
CA ARG A 56 9.34 -21.46 -8.16
C ARG A 56 7.90 -21.30 -7.67
N TYR A 57 7.45 -20.06 -7.58
CA TYR A 57 6.08 -19.70 -7.21
C TYR A 57 5.66 -18.44 -7.97
N THR A 58 4.37 -18.32 -8.26
CA THR A 58 3.88 -17.24 -9.12
C THR A 58 3.96 -15.89 -8.41
N PHE A 59 3.52 -15.79 -7.15
CA PHE A 59 3.45 -14.52 -6.43
C PHE A 59 4.09 -14.54 -5.05
N PHE A 60 4.71 -13.42 -4.70
CA PHE A 60 4.97 -13.03 -3.33
C PHE A 60 4.12 -11.79 -3.02
N ILE A 61 3.52 -11.72 -1.84
CA ILE A 61 2.73 -10.56 -1.44
C ILE A 61 3.46 -9.82 -0.32
N ILE A 62 3.60 -8.51 -0.46
CA ILE A 62 4.07 -7.65 0.63
C ILE A 62 3.03 -6.57 0.87
N VAL A 63 2.57 -6.46 2.12
CA VAL A 63 1.62 -5.44 2.56
C VAL A 63 2.39 -4.28 3.20
N LYS A 64 2.25 -3.08 2.63
CA LYS A 64 2.77 -1.83 3.18
C LYS A 64 1.91 -1.41 4.36
N SER A 65 2.44 -1.52 5.57
CA SER A 65 1.66 -1.24 6.78
C SER A 65 2.45 -0.43 7.82
N GLY A 66 1.74 0.39 8.58
CA GLY A 66 2.25 1.01 9.82
C GLY A 66 1.35 0.75 11.02
N SER A 67 0.20 0.10 10.84
CA SER A 67 -0.85 -0.06 11.87
C SER A 67 -1.05 -1.51 12.28
N PHE A 68 -0.96 -1.79 13.59
CA PHE A 68 -1.24 -3.12 14.15
C PHE A 68 -2.67 -3.58 13.84
N GLU A 69 -3.63 -2.68 13.93
CA GLU A 69 -5.05 -2.96 13.68
C GLU A 69 -5.28 -3.38 12.23
N LYS A 70 -4.73 -2.63 11.27
CA LYS A 70 -4.83 -2.96 9.84
C LYS A 70 -4.14 -4.28 9.50
N ARG A 71 -2.98 -4.58 10.11
CA ARG A 71 -2.34 -5.91 9.96
C ARG A 71 -3.24 -7.01 10.52
N ASN A 72 -3.81 -6.85 11.71
CA ASN A 72 -4.71 -7.84 12.30
C ASN A 72 -5.98 -8.05 11.45
N PHE A 73 -6.54 -6.99 10.88
CA PHE A 73 -7.65 -7.08 9.95
C PHE A 73 -7.26 -7.94 8.73
N THR A 74 -6.20 -7.58 8.01
CA THR A 74 -5.78 -8.34 6.82
C THR A 74 -5.47 -9.81 7.15
N ARG A 75 -4.76 -10.10 8.26
CA ARG A 75 -4.47 -11.46 8.74
C ARG A 75 -5.71 -12.29 9.05
N SER A 76 -6.80 -11.67 9.48
CA SER A 76 -8.05 -12.36 9.82
C SER A 76 -9.06 -12.42 8.68
N THR A 77 -8.71 -11.82 7.54
CA THR A 77 -9.57 -11.70 6.36
C THR A 77 -8.91 -12.32 5.13
N TRP A 78 -8.73 -11.56 4.05
CA TRP A 78 -8.27 -12.05 2.75
C TRP A 78 -6.88 -12.67 2.80
N ALA A 79 -5.97 -12.19 3.67
CA ALA A 79 -4.63 -12.75 3.76
C ALA A 79 -4.65 -14.18 4.29
N LYS A 80 -5.60 -14.47 5.19
CA LYS A 80 -5.83 -15.82 5.72
C LYS A 80 -6.18 -16.79 4.61
N GLU A 81 -7.16 -16.43 3.79
CA GLU A 81 -7.61 -17.26 2.67
C GLU A 81 -6.49 -17.49 1.65
N ILE A 82 -5.69 -16.48 1.35
CA ILE A 82 -4.53 -16.63 0.46
C ILE A 82 -3.53 -17.67 1.02
N ILE A 83 -3.19 -17.57 2.31
CA ILE A 83 -2.23 -18.48 2.95
C ILE A 83 -2.80 -19.90 3.05
N GLU A 84 -4.03 -20.05 3.54
CA GLU A 84 -4.65 -21.36 3.80
C GLU A 84 -5.04 -22.12 2.52
N HIS A 85 -5.50 -21.43 1.48
CA HIS A 85 -6.03 -22.08 0.27
C HIS A 85 -5.02 -22.13 -0.88
N PHE A 86 -4.09 -21.17 -0.95
CA PHE A 86 -3.17 -21.03 -2.10
C PHE A 86 -1.68 -21.09 -1.71
N ASN A 87 -1.37 -21.09 -0.40
CA ASN A 87 0.00 -21.17 0.11
C ASN A 87 0.94 -20.10 -0.49
N ILE A 88 0.40 -18.90 -0.75
CA ILE A 88 1.16 -17.76 -1.25
C ILE A 88 1.77 -17.01 -0.04
N PRO A 89 3.09 -16.80 0.00
CA PRO A 89 3.73 -16.08 1.11
C PRO A 89 3.28 -14.62 1.18
N ILE A 90 3.01 -14.16 2.40
CA ILE A 90 2.66 -12.76 2.70
C ILE A 90 3.57 -12.25 3.81
N LEU A 91 4.15 -11.06 3.62
CA LEU A 91 4.85 -10.32 4.67
C LEU A 91 4.29 -8.91 4.83
N TYR A 92 4.42 -8.36 6.04
CA TYR A 92 4.06 -6.98 6.35
C TYR A 92 5.31 -6.11 6.44
N ALA A 93 5.49 -5.21 5.48
CA ALA A 93 6.59 -4.26 5.46
C ALA A 93 6.29 -3.06 6.37
N ILE A 94 7.13 -2.87 7.39
CA ILE A 94 7.01 -1.80 8.38
C ILE A 94 8.32 -1.00 8.50
N GLY A 95 8.22 0.23 8.98
CA GLY A 95 9.34 1.08 9.38
C GLY A 95 9.64 0.97 10.87
N TYR A 96 10.62 1.76 11.31
CA TYR A 96 10.92 1.96 12.72
C TYR A 96 9.89 2.89 13.35
N PRO A 97 9.25 2.53 14.48
CA PRO A 97 8.23 3.36 15.11
C PRO A 97 8.84 4.66 15.66
N LYS A 98 8.02 5.71 15.75
CA LYS A 98 8.43 6.97 16.41
C LYS A 98 8.61 6.81 17.92
N ASP A 99 7.77 5.97 18.52
CA ASP A 99 7.78 5.67 19.94
C ASP A 99 8.58 4.38 20.19
N SER A 100 9.59 4.46 21.05
CA SER A 100 10.41 3.30 21.42
C SER A 100 9.63 2.22 22.14
N ASP A 101 8.55 2.55 22.84
CA ASP A 101 7.74 1.53 23.51
C ASP A 101 6.97 0.67 22.51
N LEU A 102 6.53 1.24 21.38
CA LEU A 102 5.92 0.47 20.29
C LEU A 102 6.86 -0.57 19.67
N GLN A 103 8.19 -0.37 19.77
CA GLN A 103 9.14 -1.35 19.25
C GLN A 103 9.07 -2.68 20.02
N LYS A 104 8.77 -2.65 21.32
CA LYS A 104 8.58 -3.88 22.12
C LYS A 104 7.34 -4.64 21.64
N ASP A 105 6.27 -3.92 21.34
CA ASP A 105 5.03 -4.51 20.81
C ASP A 105 5.20 -5.09 19.41
N ILE A 106 5.98 -4.42 18.54
CA ILE A 106 6.37 -4.93 17.21
C ILE A 106 7.15 -6.25 17.35
N ILE A 107 8.11 -6.32 18.29
CA ILE A 107 8.87 -7.55 18.53
C ILE A 107 7.95 -8.66 19.03
N ALA A 108 7.04 -8.36 19.97
CA ALA A 108 6.06 -9.33 20.46
C ALA A 108 5.11 -9.81 19.35
N GLU A 109 4.70 -8.93 18.45
CA GLU A 109 3.91 -9.26 17.26
C GLU A 109 4.68 -10.20 16.32
N ASP A 110 5.95 -9.89 16.00
CA ASP A 110 6.76 -10.74 15.13
C ASP A 110 7.06 -12.10 15.77
N LEU A 111 7.23 -12.17 17.09
CA LEU A 111 7.37 -13.43 17.81
C LEU A 111 6.10 -14.30 17.74
N LYS A 112 4.94 -13.68 17.51
CA LYS A 112 3.66 -14.39 17.42
C LYS A 112 3.34 -14.82 15.98
N TYR A 113 3.54 -13.94 15.00
CA TYR A 113 3.08 -14.15 13.62
C TYR A 113 4.22 -14.44 12.64
N HIS A 114 5.46 -14.07 12.96
CA HIS A 114 6.67 -14.28 12.16
C HIS A 114 6.61 -13.70 10.73
N ASP A 115 5.76 -12.71 10.49
CA ASP A 115 5.46 -12.17 9.16
C ASP A 115 5.86 -10.70 9.00
N LEU A 116 6.59 -10.11 9.95
CA LEU A 116 7.03 -8.71 9.86
C LEU A 116 8.38 -8.58 9.15
N LEU A 117 8.44 -7.67 8.18
CA LEU A 117 9.66 -7.21 7.54
C LEU A 117 9.90 -5.75 7.94
N GLN A 118 10.81 -5.51 8.88
CA GLN A 118 11.03 -4.18 9.46
C GLN A 118 12.30 -3.53 8.93
N PHE A 119 12.18 -2.34 8.36
CA PHE A 119 13.32 -1.54 7.91
C PHE A 119 13.69 -0.44 8.91
N ASN A 120 14.97 -0.07 8.94
CA ASN A 120 15.48 1.05 9.73
C ASN A 120 15.17 2.42 9.08
N ILE A 121 13.90 2.65 8.79
CA ILE A 121 13.36 3.90 8.23
C ILE A 121 12.21 4.30 9.11
N LEU A 122 12.22 5.53 9.61
CA LEU A 122 11.14 6.03 10.46
C LEU A 122 9.77 5.85 9.78
N GLU A 123 8.85 5.16 10.44
CA GLU A 123 7.50 4.92 9.95
C GLU A 123 6.74 6.24 9.83
N SER A 124 6.36 6.59 8.60
CA SER A 124 5.73 7.85 8.26
C SER A 124 5.24 7.82 6.82
N TYR A 125 4.08 8.42 6.59
CA TYR A 125 3.57 8.72 5.25
C TYR A 125 4.60 9.49 4.39
N TYR A 126 5.39 10.37 5.00
CA TYR A 126 6.40 11.15 4.30
C TYR A 126 7.72 10.40 4.04
N ASN A 127 7.82 9.11 4.39
CA ASN A 127 8.98 8.27 4.11
C ASN A 127 8.61 7.04 3.24
N LEU A 128 7.41 7.01 2.65
CA LEU A 128 6.93 5.87 1.87
C LEU A 128 7.88 5.51 0.73
N THR A 129 8.43 6.48 -0.01
CA THR A 129 9.40 6.20 -1.08
C THR A 129 10.64 5.47 -0.59
N LEU A 130 11.18 5.83 0.57
CA LEU A 130 12.31 5.13 1.15
C LEU A 130 11.92 3.69 1.53
N LYS A 131 10.76 3.53 2.19
CA LYS A 131 10.23 2.23 2.61
C LYS A 131 9.99 1.29 1.43
N THR A 132 9.31 1.76 0.39
CA THR A 132 9.03 1.00 -0.83
C THR A 132 10.33 0.66 -1.57
N THR A 133 11.30 1.58 -1.62
CA THR A 133 12.63 1.27 -2.18
C THR A 133 13.32 0.15 -1.41
N SER A 134 13.25 0.14 -0.08
CA SER A 134 13.83 -0.94 0.73
C SER A 134 13.15 -2.29 0.49
N VAL A 135 11.83 -2.29 0.36
CA VAL A 135 11.04 -3.49 0.02
C VAL A 135 11.49 -4.05 -1.33
N LEU A 136 11.58 -3.21 -2.36
CA LEU A 136 12.01 -3.64 -3.70
C LEU A 136 13.43 -4.19 -3.70
N LEU A 137 14.36 -3.54 -2.99
CA LEU A 137 15.74 -4.03 -2.84
C LEU A 137 15.82 -5.36 -2.10
N TRP A 138 15.05 -5.52 -1.04
CA TRP A 138 14.99 -6.76 -0.27
C TRP A 138 14.40 -7.89 -1.12
N TYR A 139 13.26 -7.64 -1.78
CA TYR A 139 12.61 -8.61 -2.64
C TYR A 139 13.50 -9.06 -3.81
N ASP A 140 14.16 -8.11 -4.47
CA ASP A 140 15.11 -8.38 -5.56
C ASP A 140 16.30 -9.24 -5.10
N ARG A 141 16.75 -9.04 -3.86
CA ARG A 141 17.88 -9.79 -3.30
C ARG A 141 17.51 -11.24 -2.99
N TYR A 142 16.32 -11.49 -2.45
CA TYR A 142 15.98 -12.78 -1.82
C TYR A 142 14.92 -13.59 -2.55
N CYS A 143 13.89 -12.94 -3.10
CA CYS A 143 12.69 -13.61 -3.58
C CYS A 143 12.55 -13.62 -5.12
N SER A 144 13.04 -12.57 -5.82
CA SER A 144 12.77 -12.33 -7.25
C SER A 144 13.25 -13.44 -8.21
N LYS A 145 14.22 -14.27 -7.80
CA LYS A 145 14.71 -15.39 -8.62
C LYS A 145 13.71 -16.55 -8.73
N ASN A 146 12.89 -16.73 -7.70
CA ASN A 146 11.93 -17.84 -7.58
C ASN A 146 10.49 -17.38 -7.70
N SER A 147 10.22 -16.09 -7.45
CA SER A 147 8.92 -15.47 -7.61
C SER A 147 8.78 -14.87 -9.01
N GLU A 148 7.65 -15.11 -9.69
CA GLU A 148 7.39 -14.45 -10.99
C GLU A 148 6.93 -13.00 -10.82
N TYR A 149 6.17 -12.72 -9.74
CA TYR A 149 5.58 -11.40 -9.48
C TYR A 149 5.63 -11.04 -7.99
N LEU A 150 5.86 -9.75 -7.72
CA LEU A 150 5.55 -9.12 -6.45
C LEU A 150 4.18 -8.43 -6.55
N LEU A 151 3.24 -8.79 -5.69
CA LEU A 151 2.06 -7.98 -5.43
C LEU A 151 2.34 -7.13 -4.19
N TYR A 152 2.51 -5.83 -4.39
CA TYR A 152 2.70 -4.86 -3.31
C TYR A 152 1.39 -4.11 -3.08
N VAL A 153 0.87 -4.15 -1.85
CA VAL A 153 -0.45 -3.59 -1.53
C VAL A 153 -0.42 -2.75 -0.27
N ASP A 154 -1.32 -1.79 -0.18
CA ASP A 154 -1.54 -1.03 1.05
C ASP A 154 -2.36 -1.84 2.07
N ASP A 155 -2.30 -1.45 3.34
CA ASP A 155 -2.96 -2.18 4.44
C ASP A 155 -4.44 -1.81 4.66
N ASP A 156 -4.97 -0.90 3.84
CA ASP A 156 -6.38 -0.45 3.81
C ASP A 156 -7.20 -1.03 2.65
N VAL A 157 -6.68 -2.05 1.97
CA VAL A 157 -7.42 -2.74 0.90
C VAL A 157 -8.20 -3.96 1.37
N LEU A 158 -9.22 -4.32 0.60
CA LEU A 158 -9.90 -5.61 0.62
C LEU A 158 -9.63 -6.34 -0.70
N ILE A 159 -9.28 -7.61 -0.61
CA ILE A 159 -8.97 -8.45 -1.78
C ILE A 159 -9.98 -9.60 -1.85
N HIS A 160 -10.60 -9.77 -3.01
CA HIS A 160 -11.33 -11.00 -3.35
C HIS A 160 -10.35 -12.05 -3.85
N VAL A 161 -10.08 -13.03 -2.99
CA VAL A 161 -8.99 -13.99 -3.23
C VAL A 161 -9.22 -14.80 -4.50
N ASP A 162 -10.37 -15.42 -4.70
CA ASP A 162 -10.63 -16.25 -5.89
C ASP A 162 -10.48 -15.45 -7.19
N LYS A 163 -10.95 -14.20 -7.21
CA LYS A 163 -10.85 -13.33 -8.39
C LYS A 163 -9.40 -12.90 -8.62
N LEU A 164 -8.64 -12.62 -7.55
CA LEU A 164 -7.21 -12.33 -7.65
C LEU A 164 -6.47 -13.52 -8.25
N ILE A 165 -6.71 -14.74 -7.75
CA ILE A 165 -6.08 -15.97 -8.27
C ILE A 165 -6.41 -16.18 -9.76
N MET A 166 -7.67 -15.98 -10.15
CA MET A 166 -8.07 -16.07 -11.57
C MET A 166 -7.38 -15.03 -12.45
N TYR A 167 -7.25 -13.79 -11.95
CA TYR A 167 -6.50 -12.74 -12.62
C TYR A 167 -5.01 -13.11 -12.76
N MET A 168 -4.40 -13.64 -11.71
CA MET A 168 -3.00 -14.07 -11.70
C MET A 168 -2.71 -15.12 -12.78
N TYR A 169 -3.58 -16.12 -12.94
CA TYR A 169 -3.44 -17.14 -13.98
C TYR A 169 -3.58 -16.59 -15.41
N ARG A 170 -4.34 -15.50 -15.61
CA ARG A 170 -4.55 -14.89 -16.93
C ARG A 170 -3.45 -13.90 -17.32
N THR A 171 -2.76 -13.32 -16.34
CA THR A 171 -1.85 -12.17 -16.51
C THR A 171 -0.39 -12.59 -16.74
N VAL A 172 -0.13 -13.89 -16.92
CA VAL A 172 1.23 -14.44 -17.08
C VAL A 172 1.93 -13.85 -18.32
N ASN A 173 3.18 -13.41 -18.13
CA ASN A 173 4.12 -12.91 -19.14
C ASN A 173 3.87 -11.46 -19.66
N ASN A 174 3.70 -10.49 -18.76
CA ASN A 174 3.58 -9.08 -19.14
C ASN A 174 4.84 -8.27 -18.78
N ASP A 175 5.31 -7.44 -19.71
CA ASP A 175 6.44 -6.50 -19.53
C ASP A 175 6.00 -5.15 -18.93
N SER A 176 4.82 -5.13 -18.28
CA SER A 176 4.23 -3.96 -17.63
C SER A 176 4.07 -4.17 -16.13
N ILE A 177 4.15 -3.07 -15.39
CA ILE A 177 3.60 -3.00 -14.02
C ILE A 177 2.10 -2.68 -14.11
N GLN A 178 1.32 -3.23 -13.19
CA GLN A 178 -0.15 -3.17 -13.28
C GLN A 178 -0.76 -2.72 -11.96
N GLY A 179 -1.72 -1.81 -12.02
CA GLY A 179 -2.36 -1.22 -10.85
C GLY A 179 -3.45 -0.24 -11.29
N TRP A 180 -3.88 0.66 -10.42
CA TRP A 180 -4.83 1.70 -10.83
C TRP A 180 -4.10 2.79 -11.62
N PHE A 181 -4.40 2.89 -12.91
CA PHE A 181 -3.72 3.77 -13.85
C PHE A 181 -4.27 5.19 -13.78
N GLU A 182 -3.37 6.15 -13.65
CA GLU A 182 -3.68 7.57 -13.73
C GLU A 182 -2.92 8.21 -14.89
N LYS A 183 -3.65 8.97 -15.71
CA LYS A 183 -3.09 9.61 -16.89
C LYS A 183 -2.52 10.97 -16.52
N SER A 184 -1.23 11.00 -16.22
CA SER A 184 -0.51 12.19 -15.77
C SER A 184 -1.18 12.91 -14.59
N GLY A 185 -0.48 13.86 -13.98
CA GLY A 185 -1.06 14.62 -12.89
C GLY A 185 -0.30 15.89 -12.61
N HIS A 186 -0.87 16.74 -11.76
CA HIS A 186 -0.18 17.93 -11.28
C HIS A 186 0.39 17.69 -9.89
N ILE A 187 1.62 18.12 -9.67
CA ILE A 187 2.19 18.15 -8.33
C ILE A 187 1.36 19.10 -7.46
N GLN A 188 0.86 18.56 -6.36
CA GLN A 188 0.18 19.35 -5.35
C GLN A 188 1.15 20.40 -4.79
N ARG A 189 0.77 21.67 -4.83
CA ARG A 189 1.59 22.81 -4.37
C ARG A 189 1.14 23.39 -3.03
N LYS A 190 0.09 22.83 -2.41
CA LYS A 190 -0.53 23.36 -1.18
C LYS A 190 -1.08 22.25 -0.29
N GLY A 191 -1.13 22.49 1.01
CA GLY A 191 -1.75 21.59 2.00
C GLY A 191 -0.87 20.37 2.32
N MET A 192 -1.49 19.37 2.94
CA MET A 192 -0.80 18.22 3.56
C MET A 192 0.15 17.47 2.63
N GLY A 193 -0.18 17.32 1.35
CA GLY A 193 0.68 16.67 0.34
C GLY A 193 1.47 17.63 -0.55
N GLY A 194 1.46 18.93 -0.23
CA GLY A 194 2.06 19.97 -1.05
C GLY A 194 3.59 20.03 -0.95
N VAL A 195 4.25 20.35 -2.05
CA VAL A 195 5.68 20.74 -2.08
C VAL A 195 5.89 22.07 -2.80
N SER A 196 6.90 22.83 -2.38
CA SER A 196 7.26 24.09 -3.03
C SER A 196 7.84 23.86 -4.44
N VAL A 197 7.81 24.90 -5.28
CA VAL A 197 8.46 24.87 -6.61
C VAL A 197 9.98 24.78 -6.45
N ASP A 198 10.53 25.38 -5.39
CA ASP A 198 11.97 25.35 -5.11
C ASP A 198 12.46 23.94 -4.77
N ASP A 199 11.67 23.17 -4.00
CA ASP A 199 12.01 21.80 -3.62
C ASP A 199 11.76 20.79 -4.75
N PHE A 200 10.72 21.02 -5.56
CA PHE A 200 10.34 20.13 -6.66
C PHE A 200 9.93 20.95 -7.89
N PRO A 201 10.86 21.28 -8.79
CA PRO A 201 10.61 22.20 -9.90
C PRO A 201 9.80 21.61 -11.06
N ILE A 202 9.44 20.31 -10.99
CA ILE A 202 8.64 19.63 -12.02
C ILE A 202 7.16 19.76 -11.66
N ASP A 203 6.32 20.29 -12.55
CA ASP A 203 4.87 20.45 -12.30
C ASP A 203 4.03 19.24 -12.72
N ILE A 204 4.48 18.51 -13.74
CA ILE A 204 3.72 17.41 -14.35
C ILE A 204 4.32 16.07 -13.92
N VAL A 205 3.49 15.27 -13.27
CA VAL A 205 3.73 13.85 -13.01
C VAL A 205 3.43 13.09 -14.30
N PRO A 206 4.30 12.16 -14.75
CA PRO A 206 3.99 11.29 -15.88
C PRO A 206 2.83 10.34 -15.53
N ASP A 207 2.40 9.52 -16.49
CA ASP A 207 1.49 8.41 -16.18
C ASP A 207 2.06 7.57 -15.03
N TYR A 208 1.20 7.21 -14.07
CA TYR A 208 1.63 6.50 -12.86
C TYR A 208 0.55 5.51 -12.41
N LEU A 209 0.92 4.64 -11.47
CA LEU A 209 0.00 3.72 -10.81
C LEU A 209 -0.14 4.11 -9.35
N TRP A 210 -1.37 4.24 -8.86
CA TRP A 210 -1.64 4.51 -7.45
C TRP A 210 -1.17 3.34 -6.56
N GLY A 211 -0.88 3.65 -5.29
CA GLY A 211 -0.23 2.73 -4.36
C GLY A 211 -1.08 1.57 -3.81
N ALA A 212 -2.42 1.61 -3.94
CA ALA A 212 -3.33 0.68 -3.27
C ALA A 212 -2.98 -0.80 -3.53
N ALA A 213 -2.72 -1.14 -4.80
CA ALA A 213 -2.14 -2.42 -5.18
C ALA A 213 -1.40 -2.29 -6.52
N VAL A 214 -0.19 -2.81 -6.56
CA VAL A 214 0.65 -2.84 -7.77
C VAL A 214 1.29 -4.21 -7.94
N VAL A 215 1.09 -4.80 -9.11
CA VAL A 215 1.76 -6.03 -9.55
C VAL A 215 3.03 -5.64 -10.30
N TYR A 216 4.16 -6.12 -9.81
CA TYR A 216 5.46 -5.98 -10.45
C TYR A 216 5.95 -7.35 -10.93
N PRO A 217 6.17 -7.53 -12.24
CA PRO A 217 6.97 -8.64 -12.73
C PRO A 217 8.38 -8.58 -12.13
N SER A 218 8.88 -9.69 -11.59
CA SER A 218 10.18 -9.75 -10.92
C SER A 218 11.33 -9.22 -11.79
N HIS A 219 11.32 -9.54 -13.08
CA HIS A 219 12.35 -9.11 -14.02
C HIS A 219 12.34 -7.60 -14.31
N ILE A 220 11.25 -6.89 -14.02
CA ILE A 220 11.18 -5.43 -14.10
C ILE A 220 11.79 -4.79 -12.87
N ILE A 221 11.62 -5.39 -11.69
CA ILE A 221 12.27 -4.93 -10.46
C ILE A 221 13.79 -5.07 -10.62
N SER A 222 14.23 -6.28 -10.99
CA SER A 222 15.63 -6.60 -11.21
C SER A 222 16.21 -5.73 -12.32
N ASN A 223 17.26 -4.96 -12.00
CA ASN A 223 18.07 -4.15 -12.92
C ASN A 223 17.39 -2.97 -13.65
N ARG A 224 16.06 -2.92 -13.82
CA ARG A 224 15.39 -1.77 -14.48
C ARG A 224 14.93 -0.74 -13.45
N LEU A 225 13.95 -1.10 -12.62
CA LEU A 225 13.34 -0.16 -11.69
C LEU A 225 14.33 0.30 -10.60
N ILE A 226 15.07 -0.64 -10.01
CA ILE A 226 16.12 -0.32 -9.01
C ILE A 226 17.21 0.58 -9.61
N SER A 227 17.67 0.31 -10.84
CA SER A 227 18.66 1.16 -11.49
C SER A 227 18.14 2.57 -11.75
N ALA A 228 16.87 2.72 -12.16
CA ALA A 228 16.27 4.03 -12.34
C ALA A 228 16.20 4.80 -11.02
N ILE A 229 15.76 4.16 -9.93
CA ILE A 229 15.68 4.77 -8.59
C ILE A 229 17.02 5.41 -8.17
N PHE A 230 18.13 4.67 -8.32
CA PHE A 230 19.43 5.14 -7.82
C PHE A 230 20.20 6.03 -8.81
N ASN A 231 19.89 5.98 -10.10
CA ASN A 231 20.59 6.77 -11.13
C ASN A 231 19.82 8.02 -11.57
N SER A 232 18.62 8.26 -11.04
CA SER A 232 17.82 9.43 -11.40
C SER A 232 18.40 10.75 -10.88
N THR A 233 18.07 11.81 -11.59
CA THR A 233 18.25 13.21 -11.19
C THR A 233 16.95 13.86 -10.74
N VAL A 234 15.81 13.17 -10.85
CA VAL A 234 14.52 13.64 -10.34
C VAL A 234 14.62 13.75 -8.81
N PRO A 235 14.19 14.87 -8.19
CA PRO A 235 14.19 14.97 -6.74
C PRO A 235 13.33 13.85 -6.13
N ILE A 236 13.78 13.27 -5.02
CA ILE A 236 13.17 12.04 -4.49
C ILE A 236 11.88 12.42 -3.75
N PHE A 237 10.77 12.39 -4.47
CA PHE A 237 9.45 12.76 -3.97
C PHE A 237 8.95 11.71 -2.97
N PHE A 238 8.37 12.11 -1.84
CA PHE A 238 8.01 11.18 -0.76
C PHE A 238 6.92 10.15 -1.13
N ARG A 239 5.96 10.52 -1.99
CA ARG A 239 4.92 9.59 -2.46
C ARG A 239 5.52 8.57 -3.42
N ASP A 240 5.50 7.31 -3.00
CA ASP A 240 6.10 6.18 -3.70
C ASP A 240 5.44 5.89 -5.04
N ASP A 241 4.11 6.02 -5.12
CA ASP A 241 3.36 5.90 -6.37
C ASP A 241 3.80 6.93 -7.42
N VAL A 242 3.99 8.20 -7.04
CA VAL A 242 4.44 9.27 -7.93
C VAL A 242 5.91 9.08 -8.32
N PHE A 243 6.78 8.82 -7.34
CA PHE A 243 8.22 8.71 -7.60
C PHE A 243 8.56 7.41 -8.33
N ILE A 244 8.21 6.25 -7.76
CA ILE A 244 8.61 4.93 -8.26
C ILE A 244 7.73 4.53 -9.45
N ASN A 245 6.41 4.56 -9.31
CA ASN A 245 5.50 4.11 -10.37
C ASN A 245 5.29 5.17 -11.45
N GLY A 246 5.58 6.44 -11.17
CA GLY A 246 5.57 7.52 -12.16
C GLY A 246 6.94 7.74 -12.77
N PHE A 247 7.76 8.54 -12.09
CA PHE A 247 9.03 9.04 -12.63
C PHE A 247 10.05 7.94 -12.92
N MET A 248 10.26 6.98 -12.01
CA MET A 248 11.27 5.93 -12.21
C MET A 248 10.83 4.92 -13.27
N ALA A 249 9.56 4.53 -13.29
CA ALA A 249 9.00 3.71 -14.36
C ALA A 249 9.10 4.40 -15.73
N GLN A 250 8.81 5.70 -15.82
CA GLN A 250 8.97 6.51 -17.03
C GLN A 250 10.43 6.50 -17.51
N GLN A 251 11.37 6.79 -16.60
CA GLN A 251 12.80 6.82 -16.90
C GLN A 251 13.34 5.45 -17.36
N ALA A 252 12.80 4.35 -16.82
CA ALA A 252 13.17 2.99 -17.18
C ALA A 252 12.43 2.43 -18.42
N GLY A 253 11.57 3.22 -19.06
CA GLY A 253 10.72 2.78 -20.17
C GLY A 253 9.79 1.62 -19.79
N ILE A 254 9.34 1.57 -18.54
CA ILE A 254 8.44 0.54 -18.02
C ILE A 254 7.01 0.93 -18.35
N LYS A 255 6.28 0.05 -19.03
CA LYS A 255 4.86 0.24 -19.32
C LYS A 255 4.05 0.11 -18.04
N ARG A 256 3.03 0.95 -17.90
CA ARG A 256 2.04 0.89 -16.83
C ARG A 256 0.69 0.58 -17.43
N GLU A 257 -0.05 -0.32 -16.80
CA GLU A 257 -1.36 -0.73 -17.28
C GLU A 257 -2.38 -0.76 -16.14
N GLN A 258 -3.63 -0.51 -16.50
CA GLN A 258 -4.75 -0.65 -15.60
C GLN A 258 -4.92 -2.14 -15.24
N MET A 259 -4.87 -2.46 -13.95
CA MET A 259 -5.26 -3.77 -13.45
C MET A 259 -6.79 -3.93 -13.58
N GLU A 260 -7.24 -5.08 -14.05
CA GLU A 260 -8.68 -5.39 -14.11
C GLU A 260 -9.23 -5.50 -12.68
N GLY A 261 -10.36 -4.83 -12.41
CA GLY A 261 -11.07 -4.95 -11.13
C GLY A 261 -10.37 -4.37 -9.91
N ILE A 262 -9.41 -3.45 -10.06
CA ILE A 262 -8.96 -2.61 -8.95
C ILE A 262 -9.86 -1.36 -8.84
N LEU A 263 -10.19 -0.95 -7.63
CA LEU A 263 -10.92 0.27 -7.32
C LEU A 263 -10.18 1.05 -6.22
N CYS A 264 -9.80 2.30 -6.51
CA CYS A 264 -9.01 3.15 -5.59
C CYS A 264 -9.83 4.28 -4.92
N PHE A 265 -11.15 4.12 -4.88
CA PHE A 265 -12.08 5.06 -4.26
C PHE A 265 -13.08 4.28 -3.40
N ASP A 266 -13.73 4.97 -2.45
CA ASP A 266 -14.76 4.34 -1.63
C ASP A 266 -15.87 3.75 -2.53
N PRO A 267 -16.12 2.43 -2.44
CA PRO A 267 -16.98 1.73 -3.39
C PRO A 267 -18.42 2.20 -3.30
N THR A 268 -19.15 2.24 -4.41
CA THR A 268 -20.61 2.33 -4.47
C THR A 268 -21.26 0.96 -4.21
N GLU A 269 -22.58 0.90 -4.05
CA GLU A 269 -23.27 -0.40 -3.93
C GLU A 269 -23.06 -1.27 -5.18
N ASP A 270 -23.11 -0.65 -6.37
CA ASP A 270 -22.88 -1.34 -7.64
C ASP A 270 -21.44 -1.87 -7.75
N ASP A 271 -20.45 -1.17 -7.20
CA ASP A 271 -19.06 -1.63 -7.18
C ASP A 271 -18.90 -2.88 -6.31
N LEU A 272 -19.63 -2.95 -5.19
CA LEU A 272 -19.61 -4.11 -4.29
C LEU A 272 -20.33 -5.33 -4.89
N ASP A 273 -21.31 -5.09 -5.77
CA ASP A 273 -21.97 -6.12 -6.57
C ASP A 273 -21.15 -6.54 -7.80
N SER A 274 -20.12 -5.76 -8.15
CA SER A 274 -19.30 -5.96 -9.34
C SER A 274 -18.16 -6.96 -9.13
N ASN A 275 -17.53 -7.39 -10.24
CA ASN A 275 -16.40 -8.32 -10.22
C ASN A 275 -15.07 -7.64 -9.78
N MET A 276 -15.12 -6.80 -8.75
CA MET A 276 -13.93 -6.15 -8.19
C MET A 276 -13.01 -7.18 -7.53
N ILE A 277 -11.71 -7.05 -7.77
CA ILE A 277 -10.62 -7.86 -7.24
C ILE A 277 -10.02 -7.16 -6.02
N VAL A 278 -9.64 -5.90 -6.15
CA VAL A 278 -9.02 -5.09 -5.09
C VAL A 278 -9.84 -3.83 -4.88
N ILE A 279 -10.17 -3.52 -3.64
CA ILE A 279 -10.89 -2.29 -3.28
C ILE A 279 -10.12 -1.58 -2.17
N ASP A 280 -9.72 -0.35 -2.43
CA ASP A 280 -9.14 0.59 -1.45
C ASP A 280 -10.26 1.24 -0.62
N PHE A 281 -10.12 1.25 0.70
CA PHE A 281 -11.10 1.86 1.60
C PHE A 281 -10.48 3.02 2.38
N LYS A 282 -11.13 4.19 2.31
CA LYS A 282 -10.77 5.31 3.20
C LYS A 282 -11.45 5.22 4.55
N ASN A 283 -12.53 4.45 4.63
CA ASN A 283 -13.27 4.18 5.87
C ASN A 283 -13.11 2.70 6.29
N GLU A 284 -12.52 2.48 7.47
CA GLU A 284 -12.23 1.14 7.98
C GLU A 284 -13.50 0.34 8.34
N GLU A 285 -14.54 1.00 8.87
CA GLU A 285 -15.83 0.35 9.17
C GLU A 285 -16.50 -0.16 7.88
N ALA A 286 -16.46 0.63 6.81
CA ALA A 286 -16.97 0.22 5.50
C ALA A 286 -16.23 -1.01 4.96
N ARG A 287 -14.90 -1.09 5.18
CA ARG A 287 -14.08 -2.24 4.79
C ARG A 287 -14.48 -3.49 5.57
N GLU A 288 -14.67 -3.37 6.88
CA GLU A 288 -15.09 -4.48 7.74
C GLU A 288 -16.50 -4.98 7.38
N ASN A 289 -17.44 -4.06 7.17
CA ASN A 289 -18.79 -4.39 6.75
C ASN A 289 -18.80 -5.11 5.40
N THR A 290 -17.98 -4.65 4.45
CA THR A 290 -17.84 -5.28 3.14
C THR A 290 -17.29 -6.70 3.26
N TRP A 291 -16.23 -6.91 4.06
CA TRP A 291 -15.70 -8.25 4.31
C TRP A 291 -16.74 -9.20 4.90
N ASN A 292 -17.49 -8.74 5.90
CA ASN A 292 -18.53 -9.54 6.54
C ASN A 292 -19.64 -9.93 5.54
N CYS A 293 -19.99 -9.05 4.62
CA CYS A 293 -20.98 -9.37 3.59
C CYS A 293 -20.46 -10.46 2.65
N TYR A 294 -19.23 -10.33 2.14
CA TYR A 294 -18.60 -11.34 1.28
C TYR A 294 -18.50 -12.71 1.95
N LYS A 295 -18.01 -12.76 3.20
CA LYS A 295 -17.86 -14.00 3.95
C LYS A 295 -19.18 -14.74 4.16
N ASN A 296 -20.29 -14.01 4.32
CA ASN A 296 -21.61 -14.60 4.55
C ASN A 296 -22.42 -14.80 3.26
N GLY A 297 -21.85 -14.49 2.09
CA GLY A 297 -22.55 -14.59 0.81
C GLY A 297 -23.79 -13.71 0.71
N VAL A 298 -23.82 -12.58 1.45
CA VAL A 298 -24.93 -11.63 1.43
C VAL A 298 -24.58 -10.41 0.60
N LYS A 299 -25.61 -9.80 -0.01
CA LYS A 299 -25.45 -8.60 -0.81
C LYS A 299 -24.95 -7.43 0.05
N CYS A 300 -23.85 -6.80 -0.35
CA CYS A 300 -23.31 -5.63 0.34
C CYS A 300 -24.19 -4.39 0.06
N ASN A 301 -24.55 -3.62 1.07
CA ASN A 301 -25.24 -2.34 0.91
C ASN A 301 -24.58 -1.29 1.81
N LYS A 302 -24.42 -0.05 1.31
CA LYS A 302 -23.79 1.05 2.06
C LYS A 302 -24.52 1.37 3.37
N ASN A 303 -25.81 1.10 3.43
CA ASN A 303 -26.69 1.39 4.54
C ASN A 303 -26.90 0.21 5.48
N LEU A 304 -26.17 -0.91 5.37
CA LEU A 304 -26.34 -2.01 6.32
C LEU A 304 -25.72 -1.58 7.67
N PRO A 305 -26.51 -1.15 8.66
CA PRO A 305 -25.94 -0.80 9.95
C PRO A 305 -25.63 -2.12 10.66
N LEU A 306 -24.64 -2.11 11.54
CA LEU A 306 -24.26 -3.16 12.49
C LEU A 306 -25.42 -3.91 13.22
N LEU A 307 -26.67 -3.45 13.10
CA LEU A 307 -27.84 -3.98 13.79
C LEU A 307 -28.22 -5.41 13.37
N LEU A 308 -28.11 -5.78 12.08
CA LEU A 308 -28.57 -7.11 11.65
C LEU A 308 -27.64 -8.25 12.13
N PHE A 309 -26.34 -8.01 12.26
CA PHE A 309 -25.39 -9.04 12.67
C PHE A 309 -25.28 -9.25 14.18
N LYS A 310 -25.59 -8.23 15.01
CA LYS A 310 -25.80 -8.44 16.45
C LYS A 310 -27.04 -9.28 16.74
N ILE A 311 -28.04 -9.26 15.86
CA ILE A 311 -29.24 -10.08 16.00
C ILE A 311 -28.92 -11.56 15.69
N PHE A 312 -28.15 -11.87 14.63
CA PHE A 312 -27.79 -13.27 14.34
C PHE A 312 -26.80 -13.89 15.35
N SER A 313 -25.83 -13.13 15.85
CA SER A 313 -24.92 -13.61 16.91
C SER A 313 -25.60 -13.70 18.29
N GLY A 314 -26.58 -12.84 18.56
CA GLY A 314 -27.42 -12.91 19.77
C GLY A 314 -28.48 -14.02 19.74
N ILE A 315 -29.04 -14.35 18.58
CA ILE A 315 -30.02 -15.44 18.42
C ILE A 315 -29.35 -16.82 18.53
N PHE A 316 -28.10 -16.96 18.08
CA PHE A 316 -27.36 -18.21 18.30
C PHE A 316 -27.05 -18.45 19.78
N LEU A 317 -26.78 -17.39 20.56
CA LEU A 317 -26.62 -17.51 22.01
C LEU A 317 -27.95 -17.83 22.72
N SER A 318 -29.07 -17.27 22.25
CA SER A 318 -30.38 -17.54 22.86
C SER A 318 -30.92 -18.94 22.53
N MET A 319 -30.64 -19.49 21.34
CA MET A 319 -31.03 -20.87 21.02
C MET A 319 -30.20 -21.92 21.78
N VAL A 320 -28.94 -21.65 22.11
CA VAL A 320 -28.12 -22.56 22.94
C VAL A 320 -28.57 -22.54 24.41
N LEU A 321 -29.07 -21.41 24.92
CA LEU A 321 -29.63 -21.31 26.28
C LEU A 321 -31.06 -21.89 26.39
N ILE A 322 -31.88 -21.82 25.34
CA ILE A 322 -33.23 -22.39 25.34
C ILE A 322 -33.19 -23.93 25.29
N CYS A 323 -32.16 -24.54 24.68
CA CYS A 323 -31.98 -25.99 24.75
C CYS A 323 -31.49 -26.51 26.12
N TYR A 324 -30.88 -25.67 26.96
CA TYR A 324 -30.44 -26.06 28.30
C TYR A 324 -31.51 -25.90 29.39
N CYS A 325 -32.54 -25.07 29.16
CA CYS A 325 -33.66 -24.92 30.11
C CYS A 325 -34.85 -25.88 29.87
N ALA A 326 -34.86 -26.65 28.78
CA ALA A 326 -35.95 -27.59 28.47
C ALA A 326 -35.75 -29.02 29.06
N LYS A 327 -34.71 -29.28 29.85
CA LYS A 327 -34.44 -30.60 30.45
C LYS A 327 -34.71 -30.72 31.96
N TYR A 328 -35.21 -29.67 32.61
CA TYR A 328 -35.56 -29.69 34.04
C TYR A 328 -36.86 -28.92 34.29
N ARG A 329 -38.00 -29.49 33.90
CA ARG A 329 -39.32 -29.14 34.45
C ARG A 329 -40.36 -30.16 33.98
N PHE A 330 -40.43 -31.29 34.67
CA PHE A 330 -41.65 -32.08 34.88
C PHE A 330 -41.35 -33.11 35.98
N ASN A 331 -41.69 -32.75 37.22
CA ASN A 331 -42.22 -33.66 38.25
C ASN A 331 -42.47 -32.87 39.53
N VAL A 332 -43.64 -32.22 39.58
CA VAL A 332 -44.38 -31.99 40.83
C VAL A 332 -45.87 -32.12 40.47
N ASN A 333 -46.61 -32.73 41.41
CA ASN A 333 -48.05 -33.03 41.49
C ASN A 333 -48.38 -34.48 41.11
N ASP A 334 -49.10 -35.28 41.89
CA ASP A 334 -49.71 -35.18 43.23
C ASP A 334 -50.14 -36.64 43.55
N GLU A 335 -49.82 -37.15 44.75
CA GLU A 335 -50.66 -38.05 45.59
C GLU A 335 -49.95 -38.39 46.91
#